data_AF-A0A7J2INV3-F1
#
_entry.id   AF-A0A7J2INV3-F1
#
_cell.length_a   1.000
_cell.length_b   1.000
_cell.length_c   1.000
_cell.angle_alpha   90.00
_cell.angle_beta   90.00
_cell.angle_gamma   90.00
#
_symmetry.space_group_name_H-M   'P 1'
#
loop_
_entity.id
_entity.type
_entity.pdbx_description
1 polymer ?
#
loop_
_entity_poly.entity_id
_entity_poly.type
_entity_poly.pdbx_seq_one_letter_code
_entity_poly.pdbx_strand_id
1 'polypeptide(L)'
;MSTHELSQHELQLLKQVLNTDCIAANIRLRKGEYQYSLAEAIASFQLELHLPNVKEIITKLFGEERSSDVQFTRKIQTILKKMERGNVVKILPKRKPWELQRYMLLSFKFQDVDKNIVNFATENQINQAREILNKMLIEQDKIKPRKWSVNIKIFTSLLVLIISYGVIVWDLLRPVIDPLIFVVALFTATASSLFLGKALA
;
A
#
# COMPACT_ATOMS: atom_id res chain seq x y z
N MET A 1 8.96 18.52 2.85
CA MET A 1 8.67 17.19 3.43
C MET A 1 7.79 16.45 2.44
N SER A 2 8.33 15.41 1.79
CA SER A 2 7.59 14.66 0.78
C SER A 2 6.58 13.74 1.46
N THR A 3 5.31 14.13 1.47
CA THR A 3 4.18 13.26 1.77
C THR A 3 4.12 12.18 0.70
N HIS A 4 4.89 11.11 0.88
CA HIS A 4 4.85 9.96 0.01
C HIS A 4 3.62 9.13 0.36
N GLU A 5 2.63 9.14 -0.52
CA GLU A 5 1.40 8.39 -0.35
C GLU A 5 1.70 6.93 0.02
N LEU A 6 1.01 6.43 1.04
CA LEU A 6 1.05 5.05 1.47
C LEU A 6 0.26 4.21 0.47
N SER A 7 0.82 3.08 0.06
CA SER A 7 0.09 2.09 -0.73
C SER A 7 -0.99 1.44 0.13
N GLN A 8 -2.03 0.91 -0.51
CA GLN A 8 -3.12 0.21 0.17
C GLN A 8 -2.61 -0.95 1.06
N HIS A 9 -1.57 -1.65 0.62
CA HIS A 9 -0.92 -2.71 1.40
C HIS A 9 -0.25 -2.17 2.67
N GLU A 10 0.42 -1.01 2.59
CA GLU A 10 1.04 -0.38 3.77
C GLU A 10 0.00 0.17 4.74
N LEU A 11 -1.11 0.72 4.25
CA LEU A 11 -2.24 1.13 5.09
C LEU A 11 -2.84 -0.07 5.83
N GLN A 12 -2.97 -1.22 5.17
CA GLN A 12 -3.42 -2.46 5.80
C GLN A 12 -2.44 -2.96 6.87
N LEU A 13 -1.13 -2.89 6.60
CA LEU A 13 -0.11 -3.22 7.60
C LEU A 13 -0.19 -2.31 8.83
N LEU A 14 -0.33 -0.99 8.64
CA LEU A 14 -0.51 -0.05 9.74
C LEU A 14 -1.80 -0.33 10.52
N LYS A 15 -2.90 -0.65 9.83
CA LYS A 15 -4.16 -1.06 10.47
C LYS A 15 -3.98 -2.30 11.35
N GLN A 16 -3.21 -3.29 10.88
CA GLN A 16 -2.92 -4.49 11.63
C GLN A 16 -2.15 -4.16 12.92
N VAL A 17 -1.11 -3.33 12.83
CA VAL A 17 -0.31 -2.92 14.00
C VAL A 17 -1.13 -2.16 15.03
N LEU A 18 -1.96 -1.20 14.59
CA LEU A 18 -2.81 -0.40 15.48
C LEU A 18 -3.91 -1.21 16.19
N ASN A 19 -4.21 -2.41 15.70
CA ASN A 19 -5.18 -3.33 16.29
C ASN A 19 -4.52 -4.50 17.02
N THR A 20 -3.18 -4.58 17.00
CA THR A 20 -2.46 -5.63 17.71
C THR A 20 -2.27 -5.21 19.15
N ASP A 21 -2.69 -6.06 20.08
CA ASP A 21 -2.63 -5.74 21.51
C ASP A 21 -1.21 -5.81 22.05
N CYS A 22 -0.67 -7.02 22.25
CA CYS A 22 0.65 -7.24 22.82
C CYS A 22 1.37 -8.38 22.09
N ILE A 23 2.64 -8.16 21.74
CA ILE A 23 3.50 -9.16 21.12
C ILE A 23 4.64 -9.53 22.07
N ALA A 24 4.94 -10.82 22.17
CA ALA A 24 6.13 -11.29 22.86
C ALA A 24 7.40 -10.95 22.05
N ALA A 25 8.26 -10.12 22.64
CA ALA A 25 9.56 -9.78 22.13
C ALA A 25 10.62 -10.72 22.72
N ASN A 26 11.46 -11.29 21.86
CA ASN A 26 12.59 -12.13 22.29
C ASN A 26 13.84 -11.30 22.64
N ILE A 27 13.69 -9.99 22.81
CA ILE A 27 14.77 -9.08 23.17
C ILE A 27 14.34 -8.16 24.30
N ARG A 28 15.36 -7.65 25.00
CA ARG A 28 15.21 -6.68 26.05
C ARG A 28 14.97 -5.27 25.51
N LEU A 29 13.98 -4.60 26.10
CA LEU A 29 13.45 -3.29 25.70
C LEU A 29 13.38 -2.38 26.93
N ARG A 30 14.55 -1.98 27.46
CA ARG A 30 14.61 -1.06 28.60
C ARG A 30 14.97 0.36 28.19
N LYS A 31 14.34 1.33 28.86
CA LYS A 31 14.68 2.75 28.74
C LYS A 31 16.18 2.96 28.97
N GLY A 32 16.84 3.68 28.06
CA GLY A 32 18.28 3.91 28.05
C GLY A 32 19.08 2.95 27.16
N GLU A 33 18.49 1.85 26.69
CA GLU A 33 19.11 0.98 25.69
C GLU A 33 18.78 1.46 24.26
N TYR A 34 19.70 1.24 23.32
CA TYR A 34 19.51 1.62 21.91
C TYR A 34 18.23 1.03 21.32
N GLN A 35 17.90 -0.21 21.66
CA GLN A 35 16.71 -0.92 21.17
C GLN A 35 15.43 -0.21 21.55
N TYR A 36 15.34 0.27 22.79
CA TYR A 36 14.18 1.02 23.26
C TYR A 36 14.06 2.36 22.53
N SER A 37 15.14 3.13 22.44
CA SER A 37 15.12 4.43 21.75
C SER A 37 14.79 4.30 20.27
N LEU A 38 15.30 3.26 19.60
CA LEU A 38 14.98 2.96 18.21
C LEU A 38 13.50 2.58 18.05
N ALA A 39 12.96 1.73 18.94
CA ALA A 39 11.55 1.38 18.91
C ALA A 39 10.65 2.59 19.16
N GLU A 40 10.97 3.43 20.14
CA GLU A 40 10.26 4.67 20.44
C GLU A 40 10.25 5.65 19.25
N ALA A 41 11.39 5.80 18.56
CA ALA A 41 11.45 6.59 17.34
C ALA A 41 10.56 6.03 16.24
N ILE A 42 10.63 4.71 15.97
CA ILE A 42 9.80 4.08 14.93
C ILE A 42 8.31 4.20 15.30
N ALA A 43 7.94 4.01 16.57
CA ALA A 43 6.57 4.19 17.05
C ALA A 43 6.05 5.59 16.75
N SER A 44 6.85 6.62 17.04
CA SER A 44 6.46 8.01 16.79
C SER A 44 6.18 8.27 15.29
N PHE A 45 6.99 7.71 14.38
CA PHE A 45 6.72 7.81 12.95
C PHE A 45 5.45 7.06 12.54
N GLN A 46 5.19 5.87 13.08
CA GLN A 46 3.98 5.12 12.76
C GLN A 46 2.70 5.78 13.26
N LEU A 47 2.75 6.53 14.38
CA LEU A 47 1.62 7.34 14.85
C LEU A 47 1.31 8.48 13.87
N GLU A 48 2.33 9.01 13.18
CA GLU A 48 2.20 9.96 12.07
C GLU A 48 1.87 9.26 10.72
N LEU A 49 1.59 7.95 10.75
CA LEU A 49 1.37 7.08 9.59
C LEU A 49 2.57 7.01 8.62
N HIS A 50 3.76 7.37 9.07
CA HIS A 50 4.99 7.31 8.28
C HIS A 50 5.78 6.03 8.56
N LEU A 51 6.36 5.45 7.50
CA LEU A 51 7.18 4.24 7.58
C LEU A 51 8.65 4.62 7.38
N PRO A 52 9.42 4.83 8.48
CA PRO A 52 10.69 5.51 8.39
C PRO A 52 11.79 4.65 7.80
N ASN A 53 12.77 5.31 7.18
CA ASN A 53 14.04 4.68 6.79
C ASN A 53 15.11 4.85 7.88
N VAL A 54 16.23 4.13 7.75
CA VAL A 54 17.31 4.18 8.76
C VAL A 54 17.86 5.59 8.99
N LYS A 55 17.97 6.42 7.95
CA LYS A 55 18.49 7.78 8.08
C LYS A 55 17.53 8.66 8.85
N GLU A 56 16.24 8.59 8.55
CA GLU A 56 15.19 9.33 9.27
C GLU A 56 15.17 8.98 10.76
N ILE A 57 15.31 7.70 11.10
CA ILE A 57 15.41 7.25 12.50
C ILE A 57 16.65 7.86 13.17
N ILE A 58 17.80 7.83 12.50
CA ILE A 58 19.05 8.38 13.06
C ILE A 58 18.96 9.90 13.20
N THR A 59 18.43 10.60 12.21
CA THR A 59 18.27 12.05 12.25
C THR A 59 17.38 12.48 13.42
N LYS A 60 16.27 11.76 13.66
CA LYS A 60 15.35 12.06 14.77
C LYS A 60 15.97 11.83 16.15
N LEU A 61 16.80 10.80 16.30
CA LEU A 61 17.37 10.40 17.61
C LEU A 61 18.74 11.02 17.92
N PHE A 62 19.60 11.18 16.91
CA PHE A 62 21.02 11.49 17.07
C PHE A 62 21.48 12.70 16.24
N GLY A 63 20.58 13.35 15.50
CA GLY A 63 20.87 14.50 14.65
C GLY A 63 21.41 14.14 13.27
N GLU A 64 21.48 15.14 12.39
CA GLU A 64 21.88 14.97 10.99
C GLU A 64 23.34 14.53 10.82
N GLU A 65 24.25 14.99 11.69
CA GLU A 65 25.68 14.64 11.65
C GLU A 65 25.91 13.13 11.79
N ARG A 66 25.12 12.45 12.61
CA ARG A 66 25.23 10.98 12.79
C ARG A 66 24.55 10.20 11.67
N SER A 67 23.65 10.82 10.93
CA SER A 67 22.94 10.19 9.80
C SER A 67 23.81 10.05 8.54
N SER A 68 24.83 10.90 8.41
CA SER A 68 25.81 10.86 7.33
C SER A 68 26.96 9.89 7.61
N ASP A 69 27.20 9.55 8.88
CA ASP A 69 28.18 8.54 9.28
C ASP A 69 27.72 7.12 8.86
N VAL A 70 28.43 6.58 7.87
CA VAL A 70 28.18 5.26 7.31
C VAL A 70 28.45 4.15 8.35
N GLN A 71 29.46 4.30 9.21
CA GLN A 71 29.77 3.31 10.23
C GLN A 71 28.68 3.27 11.30
N PHE A 72 28.22 4.44 11.74
CA PHE A 72 27.12 4.54 12.68
C PHE A 72 25.82 3.97 12.09
N THR A 73 25.51 4.32 10.84
CA THR A 73 24.35 3.76 10.12
C THR A 73 24.38 2.24 10.09
N ARG A 74 25.54 1.63 9.79
CA ARG A 74 25.70 0.16 9.80
C ARG A 74 25.48 -0.45 11.18
N LYS A 75 25.94 0.20 12.26
CA LYS A 75 25.69 -0.25 13.64
C LYS A 75 24.19 -0.24 13.95
N ILE A 76 23.48 0.84 13.62
CA ILE A 76 22.03 0.94 13.80
C ILE A 76 21.28 -0.10 12.98
N GLN A 77 21.63 -0.31 11.71
CA GLN A 77 21.05 -1.38 10.89
C GLN A 77 21.24 -2.77 11.50
N THR A 78 22.41 -3.02 12.10
CA THR A 78 22.69 -4.29 12.78
C THR A 78 21.78 -4.47 13.99
N ILE A 79 21.55 -3.40 14.77
CA ILE A 79 20.61 -3.43 15.91
C ILE A 79 19.19 -3.65 15.41
N LEU A 80 18.74 -2.95 14.37
CA LEU A 80 17.41 -3.14 13.76
C LEU A 80 17.21 -4.58 13.27
N LYS A 81 18.24 -5.20 12.69
CA LYS A 81 18.21 -6.61 12.29
C LYS A 81 18.10 -7.55 13.49
N LYS A 82 18.72 -7.21 14.63
CA LYS A 82 18.53 -7.96 15.89
C LYS A 82 17.10 -7.79 16.42
N MET A 83 16.55 -6.58 16.35
CA MET A 83 15.16 -6.30 16.74
C MET A 83 14.14 -7.01 15.85
N GLU A 84 14.45 -7.19 14.56
CA GLU A 84 13.63 -8.00 13.66
C GLU A 84 13.60 -9.46 14.08
N ARG A 85 14.77 -10.08 14.31
CA ARG A 85 14.86 -11.44 14.87
C ARG A 85 14.19 -11.57 16.24
N GLY A 86 14.13 -10.46 16.97
CA GLY A 86 13.48 -10.35 18.27
C GLY A 86 11.97 -10.16 18.24
N ASN A 87 11.32 -10.20 17.07
CA ASN A 87 9.88 -9.94 16.90
C ASN A 87 9.43 -8.54 17.38
N VAL A 88 10.28 -7.52 17.24
CA VAL A 88 9.93 -6.13 17.58
C VAL A 88 9.68 -5.30 16.33
N VAL A 89 10.61 -5.37 15.37
CA VAL A 89 10.58 -4.58 14.13
C VAL A 89 10.32 -5.50 12.94
N LYS A 90 9.58 -5.03 11.95
CA LYS A 90 9.47 -5.66 10.63
C LYS A 90 10.23 -4.82 9.62
N ILE A 91 11.11 -5.48 8.89
CA ILE A 91 11.83 -4.88 7.77
C ILE A 91 10.92 -4.93 6.54
N LEU A 92 10.62 -3.78 5.96
CA LEU A 92 9.72 -3.65 4.81
C LEU A 92 10.51 -3.59 3.50
N PRO A 93 9.99 -4.20 2.42
CA PRO A 93 10.61 -4.09 1.11
C PRO A 93 10.71 -2.63 0.66
N LYS A 94 11.79 -2.35 -0.07
CA LYS A 94 11.97 -1.07 -0.74
C LYS A 94 10.91 -0.91 -1.82
N ARG A 95 10.41 0.31 -2.05
CA ARG A 95 9.52 0.55 -3.19
C ARG A 95 10.34 0.64 -4.47
N LYS A 96 11.51 1.28 -4.41
CA LYS A 96 12.46 1.37 -5.52
C LYS A 96 13.83 0.81 -5.15
N PRO A 97 14.60 0.25 -6.10
CA PRO A 97 15.90 -0.36 -5.82
C PRO A 97 16.91 0.56 -5.10
N TRP A 98 16.89 1.85 -5.43
CA TRP A 98 17.77 2.88 -4.89
C TRP A 98 17.30 3.50 -3.57
N GLU A 99 16.10 3.16 -3.09
CA GLU A 99 15.61 3.64 -1.81
C GLU A 99 16.27 2.88 -0.64
N LEU A 100 16.25 3.53 0.52
CA LEU A 100 16.67 2.89 1.77
C LEU A 100 15.59 1.94 2.26
N GLN A 101 16.04 0.91 2.98
CA GLN A 101 15.13 -0.02 3.65
C GLN A 101 14.28 0.73 4.68
N ARG A 102 13.01 0.33 4.77
CA ARG A 102 12.03 0.93 5.70
C ARG A 102 11.72 -0.03 6.84
N TYR A 103 11.33 0.53 7.96
CA TYR A 103 11.12 -0.20 9.21
C TYR A 103 9.76 0.16 9.79
N MET A 104 9.15 -0.80 10.47
CA MET A 104 7.92 -0.61 11.23
C MET A 104 7.98 -1.46 12.49
N LEU A 105 7.33 -1.05 13.57
CA LEU A 105 7.05 -1.95 14.69
C LEU A 105 5.92 -2.90 14.32
N LEU A 106 5.97 -4.08 14.92
CA LEU A 106 4.92 -5.09 14.84
C LEU A 106 3.73 -4.78 15.76
N SER A 107 3.96 -4.04 16.85
CA SER A 107 2.94 -3.62 17.83
C SER A 107 3.39 -2.32 18.50
N PHE A 108 2.48 -1.65 19.23
CA PHE A 108 2.83 -0.56 20.14
C PHE A 108 3.00 -1.02 21.60
N LYS A 109 2.56 -2.24 21.93
CA LYS A 109 2.81 -2.86 23.23
C LYS A 109 3.56 -4.19 23.03
N PHE A 110 4.63 -4.37 23.79
CA PHE A 110 5.45 -5.58 23.76
C PHE A 110 5.63 -6.15 25.15
N GLN A 111 5.74 -7.47 25.21
CA GLN A 111 6.23 -8.18 26.39
C GLN A 111 7.70 -8.52 26.18
N ASP A 112 8.58 -7.94 26.98
CA ASP A 112 10.01 -8.22 26.99
C ASP A 112 10.30 -9.68 27.43
N VAL A 113 11.50 -10.19 27.16
CA VAL A 113 12.09 -11.42 27.73
C VAL A 113 11.95 -11.47 29.25
N ASP A 114 12.10 -10.33 29.92
CA ASP A 114 11.92 -10.20 31.37
C ASP A 114 10.43 -10.22 31.81
N LYS A 115 9.49 -10.48 30.88
CA LYS A 115 8.02 -10.44 31.05
C LYS A 115 7.45 -9.05 31.38
N ASN A 116 8.25 -8.00 31.24
CA ASN A 116 7.80 -6.63 31.43
C ASN A 116 6.98 -6.15 30.22
N ILE A 117 5.87 -5.47 30.47
CA ILE A 117 5.07 -4.84 29.42
C ILE A 117 5.65 -3.46 29.13
N VAL A 118 6.05 -3.24 27.89
CA VAL A 118 6.61 -1.98 27.39
C VAL A 118 5.62 -1.38 26.39
N ASN A 119 5.12 -0.20 26.73
CA ASN A 119 4.19 0.56 25.89
C ASN A 119 4.94 1.71 25.22
N PHE A 120 4.91 1.76 23.88
CA PHE A 120 5.51 2.82 23.07
C PHE A 120 4.51 3.92 22.67
N ALA A 121 3.22 3.69 22.86
CA ALA A 121 2.17 4.68 22.61
C ALA A 121 1.04 4.53 23.63
N THR A 122 0.37 5.65 23.91
CA THR A 122 -0.86 5.67 24.70
C THR A 122 -2.05 5.25 23.85
N GLU A 123 -3.11 4.73 24.48
CA GLU A 123 -4.33 4.33 23.76
C GLU A 123 -4.98 5.50 23.03
N ASN A 124 -4.90 6.71 23.59
CA ASN A 124 -5.35 7.93 22.92
C ASN A 124 -4.59 8.21 21.62
N GLN A 125 -3.25 8.09 21.63
CA GLN A 125 -2.43 8.27 20.43
C GLN A 125 -2.73 7.20 19.37
N ILE A 126 -2.91 5.94 19.78
CA ILE A 126 -3.27 4.83 18.89
C ILE A 126 -4.64 5.08 18.26
N ASN A 127 -5.62 5.53 19.04
CA ASN A 127 -6.96 5.84 18.55
C ASN A 127 -6.94 7.02 17.56
N GLN A 128 -6.17 8.09 17.85
CA GLN A 128 -5.98 9.20 16.93
C GLN A 128 -5.37 8.74 15.60
N ALA A 129 -4.28 7.96 15.64
CA ALA A 129 -3.66 7.40 14.44
C ALA A 129 -4.64 6.50 13.65
N ARG A 130 -5.48 5.72 14.35
CA ARG A 130 -6.52 4.87 13.75
C ARG A 130 -7.59 5.71 13.04
N GLU A 131 -8.03 6.81 13.63
CA GLU A 131 -8.99 7.72 12.99
C GLU A 131 -8.42 8.34 11.72
N ILE A 132 -7.18 8.82 11.76
CA ILE A 132 -6.49 9.40 10.59
C ILE A 132 -6.35 8.32 9.50
N LEU A 133 -5.95 7.11 9.86
CA LEU A 133 -5.80 6.00 8.93
C LEU A 133 -7.13 5.63 8.25
N ASN A 134 -8.22 5.58 9.02
CA ASN A 134 -9.55 5.28 8.48
C ASN A 134 -10.02 6.36 7.49
N LYS A 135 -9.75 7.65 7.76
CA LYS A 135 -10.04 8.73 6.81
C LYS A 135 -9.29 8.53 5.49
N MET A 136 -7.99 8.25 5.54
CA MET A 136 -7.18 7.98 4.35
C MET A 136 -7.66 6.75 3.56
N LEU A 137 -8.07 5.68 4.24
CA LEU A 137 -8.62 4.48 3.60
C LEU A 137 -9.92 4.78 2.86
N ILE A 138 -10.83 5.55 3.47
CA ILE A 138 -12.09 5.98 2.85
C ILE A 138 -11.83 6.85 1.62
N GLU A 139 -10.85 7.76 1.68
CA GLU A 139 -10.46 8.60 0.55
C GLU A 139 -9.84 7.78 -0.59
N GLN A 140 -8.95 6.84 -0.30
CA GLN A 140 -8.38 5.97 -1.33
C GLN A 140 -9.42 5.08 -2.02
N ASP A 141 -10.42 4.58 -1.29
CA ASP A 141 -11.49 3.79 -1.89
C ASP A 141 -12.42 4.64 -2.77
N LYS A 142 -12.58 5.94 -2.48
CA LYS A 142 -13.26 6.90 -3.39
C LYS A 142 -12.47 7.15 -4.68
N ILE A 143 -11.13 7.09 -4.63
CA ILE A 143 -10.23 7.37 -5.77
C ILE A 143 -9.99 6.10 -6.65
N LYS A 144 -10.77 5.02 -6.50
CA LYS A 144 -10.73 3.87 -7.43
C LYS A 144 -11.76 4.00 -8.57
N PRO A 145 -11.45 4.62 -9.74
CA PRO A 145 -12.28 4.49 -10.94
C PRO A 145 -11.80 3.36 -11.87
N ARG A 146 -11.05 2.36 -11.36
CA ARG A 146 -10.39 1.39 -12.26
C ARG A 146 -11.28 0.22 -12.70
N LYS A 147 -12.23 -0.23 -11.86
CA LYS A 147 -13.14 -1.34 -12.24
C LYS A 147 -14.39 -0.85 -12.99
N TRP A 148 -14.83 0.37 -12.70
CA TRP A 148 -16.03 0.95 -13.33
C TRP A 148 -15.79 1.33 -14.80
N SER A 149 -14.65 1.95 -15.10
CA SER A 149 -14.31 2.36 -16.49
C SER A 149 -14.09 1.18 -17.44
N VAL A 150 -13.50 0.07 -16.95
CA VAL A 150 -13.32 -1.16 -17.75
C VAL A 150 -14.66 -1.84 -18.00
N ASN A 151 -15.52 -1.95 -16.99
CA ASN A 151 -16.85 -2.51 -17.15
C ASN A 151 -17.73 -1.68 -18.10
N ILE A 152 -17.63 -0.34 -18.06
CA ILE A 152 -18.34 0.54 -19.00
C ILE A 152 -17.83 0.31 -20.43
N LYS A 153 -16.51 0.21 -20.66
CA LYS A 153 -15.95 -0.06 -21.99
C LYS A 153 -16.36 -1.43 -22.55
N ILE A 154 -16.42 -2.45 -21.70
CA ILE A 154 -16.91 -3.79 -22.09
C ILE A 154 -18.40 -3.71 -22.44
N PHE A 155 -19.19 -3.03 -21.62
CA PHE A 155 -20.63 -2.89 -21.83
C PHE A 155 -20.95 -2.09 -23.10
N THR A 156 -20.26 -0.98 -23.36
CA THR A 156 -20.44 -0.19 -24.59
C THR A 156 -20.01 -0.97 -25.83
N SER A 157 -18.90 -1.71 -25.76
CA SER A 157 -18.44 -2.55 -26.89
C SER A 157 -19.42 -3.69 -27.19
N LEU A 158 -20.01 -4.31 -26.16
CA LEU A 158 -21.05 -5.33 -26.31
C LEU A 158 -22.32 -4.76 -26.96
N LEU A 159 -22.73 -3.57 -26.55
CA LEU A 159 -23.92 -2.91 -27.10
C LEU A 159 -23.74 -2.50 -28.56
N VAL A 160 -22.56 -1.97 -28.93
CA VAL A 160 -22.20 -1.67 -30.32
C VAL A 160 -22.17 -2.93 -31.18
N LEU A 161 -21.67 -4.05 -30.63
CA LEU A 161 -21.67 -5.34 -31.31
C LEU A 161 -23.10 -5.84 -31.60
N ILE A 162 -24.01 -5.74 -30.63
CA ILE A 162 -25.41 -6.16 -30.80
C ILE A 162 -26.11 -5.32 -31.88
N ILE A 163 -25.93 -3.99 -31.84
CA ILE A 163 -26.53 -3.09 -32.83
C ILE A 163 -25.99 -3.36 -34.23
N SER A 164 -24.66 -3.44 -34.38
CA SER A 164 -24.04 -3.70 -35.69
C SER A 164 -24.47 -5.04 -36.27
N TYR A 165 -24.58 -6.09 -35.45
CA TYR A 165 -25.11 -7.38 -35.89
C TYR A 165 -26.59 -7.31 -36.29
N GLY A 166 -27.40 -6.56 -35.55
CA GLY A 166 -28.80 -6.30 -35.90
C GLY A 166 -28.94 -5.60 -37.26
N VAL A 167 -28.08 -4.62 -37.55
CA VAL A 167 -28.04 -3.93 -38.84
C VAL A 167 -27.65 -4.89 -39.98
N ILE A 168 -26.66 -5.77 -39.77
CA ILE A 168 -26.26 -6.79 -40.75
C ILE A 168 -27.43 -7.72 -41.07
N VAL A 169 -28.10 -8.26 -40.04
CA VAL A 169 -29.24 -9.18 -40.22
C VAL A 169 -30.40 -8.47 -40.91
N TRP A 170 -30.68 -7.23 -40.54
CA TRP A 170 -31.73 -6.42 -41.17
C TRP A 170 -31.45 -6.14 -42.65
N ASP A 171 -30.21 -5.83 -43.00
CA ASP A 171 -29.83 -5.55 -44.38
C ASP A 171 -29.87 -6.82 -45.26
N LEU A 172 -29.51 -7.98 -44.71
CA LEU A 172 -29.65 -9.28 -45.39
C LEU A 172 -31.10 -9.71 -45.61
N LEU A 173 -32.03 -9.22 -44.80
CA LEU A 173 -33.47 -9.49 -44.96
C LEU A 173 -34.12 -8.62 -46.04
N ARG A 174 -33.42 -7.58 -46.53
CA ARG A 174 -33.94 -6.74 -47.61
C ARG A 174 -33.82 -7.47 -48.96
N PRO A 175 -34.79 -7.29 -49.87
CA PRO A 175 -34.75 -7.88 -51.21
C PRO A 175 -33.61 -7.35 -52.09
N VAL A 176 -33.05 -6.18 -51.73
CA VAL A 176 -31.83 -5.62 -52.32
C VAL A 176 -30.95 -5.15 -51.16
N ILE A 177 -29.75 -5.71 -51.07
CA ILE A 177 -28.75 -5.41 -50.04
C ILE A 177 -28.13 -4.05 -50.36
N ASP A 178 -27.96 -3.18 -49.36
CA ASP A 178 -27.18 -1.95 -49.49
C ASP A 178 -25.71 -2.26 -49.12
N PRO A 179 -24.80 -2.36 -50.12
CA PRO A 179 -23.43 -2.79 -49.86
C PRO A 179 -22.68 -1.84 -48.93
N LEU A 180 -23.02 -0.55 -48.93
CA LEU A 180 -22.35 0.45 -48.13
C LEU A 180 -22.70 0.28 -46.65
N ILE A 181 -23.99 0.08 -46.35
CA ILE A 181 -24.48 -0.16 -44.99
C ILE A 181 -23.93 -1.48 -44.45
N PHE A 182 -23.93 -2.54 -45.27
CA PHE A 182 -23.41 -3.85 -44.89
C PHE A 182 -21.92 -3.81 -44.51
N VAL A 183 -21.08 -3.18 -45.34
CA VAL A 183 -19.62 -3.11 -45.11
C VAL A 183 -19.30 -2.32 -43.84
N VAL A 184 -19.98 -1.19 -43.61
CA VAL A 184 -19.79 -0.39 -42.39
C VAL A 184 -20.21 -1.15 -41.14
N ALA A 185 -21.33 -1.86 -41.18
CA ALA A 185 -21.82 -2.66 -40.05
C ALA A 185 -20.89 -3.85 -39.76
N LEU A 186 -20.36 -4.51 -40.80
CA LEU A 186 -19.42 -5.62 -40.65
C LEU A 186 -18.07 -5.16 -40.05
N PHE A 187 -17.55 -4.02 -40.50
CA PHE A 187 -16.30 -3.47 -39.98
C PHE A 187 -16.43 -3.05 -38.50
N THR A 188 -17.57 -2.46 -38.13
CA THR A 188 -17.84 -2.06 -36.74
C THR A 188 -18.04 -3.26 -35.81
N ALA A 189 -18.72 -4.31 -36.28
CA ALA A 189 -18.89 -5.57 -35.54
C ALA A 189 -17.55 -6.28 -35.29
N THR A 190 -16.72 -6.41 -36.33
CA THR A 190 -15.40 -7.06 -36.23
C THR A 190 -14.45 -6.30 -35.31
N ALA A 191 -14.38 -4.97 -35.42
CA ALA A 191 -13.59 -4.15 -34.51
C ALA A 191 -14.05 -4.30 -33.05
N SER A 192 -15.37 -4.25 -32.81
CA SER A 192 -15.95 -4.36 -31.47
C SER A 192 -15.72 -5.74 -30.86
N SER A 193 -15.80 -6.82 -31.65
CA SER A 193 -15.47 -8.18 -31.24
C SER A 193 -14.00 -8.32 -30.82
N LEU A 194 -13.06 -7.74 -31.57
CA LEU A 194 -11.63 -7.74 -31.24
C LEU A 194 -11.33 -6.96 -29.96
N PHE A 195 -11.95 -5.80 -29.77
CA PHE A 195 -11.81 -5.02 -28.54
C PHE A 195 -12.39 -5.75 -27.33
N LEU A 196 -13.53 -6.42 -27.49
CA LEU A 196 -14.15 -7.22 -26.43
C LEU A 196 -13.28 -8.42 -26.05
N GLY A 197 -12.73 -9.14 -27.05
CA GLY A 197 -11.82 -10.25 -26.83
C GLY A 197 -10.55 -9.85 -26.08
N LYS A 198 -9.95 -8.69 -26.41
CA LYS A 198 -8.80 -8.14 -25.70
C LYS A 198 -9.13 -7.63 -24.29
N ALA A 199 -10.35 -7.18 -24.04
CA ALA A 199 -10.77 -6.68 -22.74
C ALA A 199 -11.18 -7.80 -21.77
N LEU A 200 -11.54 -8.98 -22.29
CA LEU A 200 -11.94 -10.16 -21.52
C LEU A 200 -10.81 -11.18 -21.30
N ALA A 201 -9.73 -11.12 -22.10
CA ALA A 201 -8.51 -11.92 -21.94
C ALA A 201 -7.59 -11.37 -20.83
#